data_AF-A0A835YQL9-F1
#
_entry.id   AF-A0A835YQL9-F1
#
_cell.length_a   1.000
_cell.length_b   1.000
_cell.length_c   1.000
_cell.angle_alpha   90.00
_cell.angle_beta   90.00
_cell.angle_gamma   90.00
#
_symmetry.space_group_name_H-M   'P 1'
#
loop_
_entity.id
_entity.type
_entity.pdbx_description
1 polymer ?
#
loop_
_entity_poly.entity_id
_entity_poly.type
_entity_poly.pdbx_seq_one_letter_code
_entity_poly.pdbx_strand_id
1 'polypeptide(L)'
;MMMVRSMQLARQGGVAMRSTCRQVHGSRKARKGAVDVVNADVGKLGTSMFHYLNYGLLAALPVLLVAPTPVRTPVELLLAVAFPLHAHVSMNYVISDYVPRFAQQPARIAMLGVTAVASLGLIKLSLTGPGLVSTVGALWKKPAKEEAKEEAK
;
A
#
# COMPACT_ATOMS: atom_id res chain seq x y z
N MET A 1 -11.37 -79.82 8.56
CA MET A 1 -12.48 -78.85 8.54
C MET A 1 -12.34 -77.97 9.79
N MET A 2 -12.54 -76.64 9.68
CA MET A 2 -12.26 -75.57 10.67
C MET A 2 -10.84 -75.01 10.58
N MET A 3 -10.61 -73.92 9.83
CA MET A 3 -10.92 -72.50 10.07
C MET A 3 -9.66 -71.76 10.55
N VAL A 4 -8.92 -71.23 9.56
CA VAL A 4 -7.81 -70.28 9.76
C VAL A 4 -8.45 -68.94 10.14
N ARG A 5 -8.24 -68.52 11.39
CA ARG A 5 -8.65 -67.22 11.93
C ARG A 5 -7.38 -66.46 12.31
N SER A 6 -7.40 -65.14 12.11
CA SER A 6 -6.48 -64.14 12.67
C SER A 6 -5.32 -63.68 11.77
N MET A 7 -5.66 -62.93 10.72
CA MET A 7 -4.74 -61.93 10.14
C MET A 7 -5.27 -60.54 10.48
N GLN A 8 -4.80 -59.99 11.61
CA GLN A 8 -4.95 -58.59 11.94
C GLN A 8 -3.87 -58.25 12.96
N LEU A 9 -2.87 -57.46 12.54
CA LEU A 9 -2.07 -56.50 13.32
C LEU A 9 -0.65 -56.37 12.75
N ALA A 10 -0.46 -55.37 11.89
CA ALA A 10 0.81 -54.62 11.72
C ALA A 10 0.47 -53.39 10.87
N ARG A 11 -0.26 -52.42 11.44
CA ARG A 11 0.30 -51.23 12.11
C ARG A 11 1.04 -50.33 11.11
N GLN A 12 0.26 -49.38 10.63
CA GLN A 12 0.58 -48.20 9.83
C GLN A 12 1.96 -47.59 10.16
N GLY A 13 2.85 -47.60 9.18
CA GLY A 13 4.10 -46.84 9.16
C GLY A 13 4.07 -45.76 8.08
N GLY A 14 3.00 -44.96 8.04
CA GLY A 14 2.93 -43.77 7.20
C GLY A 14 3.46 -42.58 7.99
N VAL A 15 4.73 -42.23 7.78
CA VAL A 15 5.28 -40.94 8.23
C VAL A 15 4.62 -39.86 7.38
N ALA A 16 3.44 -39.41 7.82
CA ALA A 16 2.83 -38.21 7.29
C ALA A 16 3.72 -37.04 7.72
N MET A 17 4.63 -36.66 6.82
CA MET A 17 5.34 -35.39 6.85
C MET A 17 4.29 -34.29 6.81
N ARG A 18 3.77 -33.92 7.98
CA ARG A 18 2.90 -32.77 8.16
C ARG A 18 3.78 -31.58 7.80
N SER A 19 3.59 -31.08 6.59
CA SER A 19 3.95 -29.74 6.19
C SER A 19 3.25 -28.79 7.14
N THR A 20 3.85 -28.55 8.30
CA THR A 20 3.60 -27.36 9.09
C THR A 20 4.31 -26.23 8.38
N CYS A 21 3.79 -25.86 7.21
CA CYS A 21 3.90 -24.48 6.77
C CYS A 21 3.24 -23.68 7.89
N ARG A 22 4.07 -23.21 8.81
CA ARG A 22 3.69 -22.35 9.92
C ARG A 22 3.07 -21.14 9.26
N GLN A 23 1.75 -21.08 9.27
CA GLN A 23 1.00 -19.91 8.82
C GLN A 23 1.30 -18.81 9.84
N VAL A 24 2.36 -18.01 9.60
CA VAL A 24 2.79 -16.89 10.47
C VAL A 24 1.79 -15.71 10.41
N HIS A 25 0.68 -15.88 9.72
CA HIS A 25 -0.46 -14.97 9.82
C HIS A 25 -1.21 -15.27 11.12
N GLY A 26 -0.77 -14.64 12.21
CA GLY A 26 -1.53 -14.54 13.44
C GLY A 26 -2.94 -14.06 13.13
N SER A 27 -3.89 -15.00 13.11
CA SER A 27 -5.29 -14.74 12.82
C SER A 27 -5.91 -13.93 13.95
N ARG A 28 -5.77 -12.59 13.91
CA ARG A 28 -6.84 -11.75 14.44
C ARG A 28 -8.02 -11.98 13.50
N LYS A 29 -9.13 -12.52 14.03
CA LYS A 29 -10.38 -12.67 13.26
C LYS A 29 -10.76 -11.30 12.69
N ALA A 30 -10.45 -11.07 11.42
CA ALA A 30 -10.94 -9.90 10.70
C ALA A 30 -12.47 -9.94 10.80
N ARG A 31 -13.08 -8.92 11.40
CA ARG A 31 -14.53 -8.75 11.35
C ARG A 31 -14.91 -8.69 9.88
N LYS A 32 -15.67 -9.67 9.38
CA LYS A 32 -16.14 -9.72 8.00
C LYS A 32 -16.80 -8.38 7.66
N GLY A 33 -16.21 -7.63 6.73
CA GLY A 33 -16.81 -6.43 6.14
C GLY A 33 -16.37 -5.08 6.72
N ALA A 34 -15.55 -5.02 7.76
CA ALA A 34 -15.03 -3.74 8.26
C ALA A 34 -13.65 -3.43 7.64
N VAL A 35 -13.51 -2.23 7.07
CA VAL A 35 -12.20 -1.71 6.66
C VAL A 35 -11.43 -1.33 7.92
N ASP A 36 -10.42 -2.13 8.28
CA ASP A 36 -9.51 -1.77 9.37
C ASP A 36 -8.42 -0.86 8.83
N VAL A 37 -8.65 0.45 8.91
CA VAL A 37 -7.73 1.47 8.38
C VAL A 37 -6.42 1.51 9.16
N VAL A 38 -6.45 1.13 10.44
CA VAL A 38 -5.25 1.09 11.30
C VAL A 38 -4.43 -0.15 11.02
N ASN A 39 -5.07 -1.30 10.82
CA ASN A 39 -4.41 -2.54 10.43
C ASN A 39 -4.63 -2.84 8.94
N ALA A 40 -4.26 -1.88 8.07
CA ALA A 40 -4.51 -1.99 6.64
C ALA A 40 -3.72 -3.12 5.93
N ASP A 41 -2.73 -3.70 6.60
CA ASP A 41 -1.91 -4.83 6.16
C ASP A 41 -2.56 -6.20 6.40
N VAL A 42 -3.67 -6.26 7.16
CA VAL A 42 -4.36 -7.52 7.45
C VAL A 42 -5.68 -7.66 6.68
N GLY A 43 -5.80 -8.76 5.94
CA GLY A 43 -7.05 -9.16 5.29
C GLY A 43 -7.10 -8.91 3.78
N LYS A 44 -8.00 -9.65 3.12
CA LYS A 44 -8.09 -9.70 1.65
C LYS A 44 -8.43 -8.35 1.01
N LEU A 45 -9.23 -7.52 1.70
CA LEU A 45 -9.67 -6.23 1.17
C LEU A 45 -8.51 -5.22 1.12
N GLY A 46 -7.74 -5.07 2.20
CA GLY A 46 -6.60 -4.15 2.25
C GLY A 46 -5.54 -4.48 1.20
N THR A 47 -5.17 -5.76 1.09
CA THR A 47 -4.21 -6.23 0.07
C THR A 47 -4.76 -6.09 -1.36
N SER A 48 -6.05 -6.38 -1.59
CA SER A 48 -6.67 -6.16 -2.90
C SER A 48 -6.68 -4.69 -3.29
N MET A 49 -7.07 -3.79 -2.37
CA MET A 49 -7.06 -2.35 -2.59
C MET A 49 -5.64 -1.86 -2.91
N PHE A 50 -4.63 -2.38 -2.20
CA PHE A 50 -3.23 -2.07 -2.46
C PHE A 50 -2.81 -2.42 -3.89
N HIS A 51 -3.19 -3.60 -4.40
CA HIS A 51 -2.89 -3.96 -5.80
C HIS A 51 -3.58 -3.04 -6.81
N TYR A 52 -4.85 -2.68 -6.59
CA TYR A 52 -5.54 -1.72 -7.45
C TYR A 52 -4.87 -0.34 -7.42
N LEU A 53 -4.42 0.12 -6.24
CA LEU A 53 -3.66 1.35 -6.12
C LEU A 53 -2.32 1.27 -6.87
N ASN A 54 -1.60 0.14 -6.82
CA ASN A 54 -0.34 -0.03 -7.57
C ASN A 54 -0.55 0.14 -9.07
N TYR A 55 -1.51 -0.59 -9.65
CA TYR A 55 -1.81 -0.49 -11.08
C TYR A 55 -2.37 0.88 -11.45
N GLY A 56 -3.22 1.46 -10.59
CA GLY A 56 -3.78 2.79 -10.78
C GLY A 56 -2.71 3.87 -10.80
N LEU A 57 -1.78 3.86 -9.83
CA LEU A 57 -0.66 4.81 -9.77
C LEU A 57 0.29 4.64 -10.95
N LEU A 58 0.60 3.40 -11.33
CA LEU A 58 1.45 3.11 -12.50
C LEU A 58 0.83 3.67 -13.79
N ALA A 59 -0.48 3.52 -13.98
CA ALA A 59 -1.19 4.05 -15.13
C ALA A 59 -1.40 5.57 -15.07
N ALA A 60 -1.58 6.14 -13.88
CA ALA A 60 -1.83 7.57 -13.70
C ALA A 60 -0.64 8.44 -14.13
N LEU A 61 0.60 7.97 -13.91
CA LEU A 61 1.81 8.73 -14.25
C LEU A 61 1.91 9.11 -15.73
N PRO A 62 1.91 8.17 -16.71
CA PRO A 62 1.97 8.53 -18.13
C PRO A 62 0.74 9.32 -18.58
N VAL A 63 -0.44 9.03 -18.03
CA VAL A 63 -1.69 9.75 -18.37
C VAL A 63 -1.58 11.23 -17.99
N LEU A 64 -1.07 11.53 -16.80
CA LEU A 64 -0.95 12.91 -16.31
C LEU A 64 0.07 13.76 -17.08
N LEU A 65 1.07 13.14 -17.71
CA LEU A 65 2.05 13.85 -18.53
C LEU A 65 1.46 14.33 -19.86
N VAL A 66 0.50 13.61 -20.42
CA VAL A 66 -0.10 13.90 -21.73
C VAL A 66 -1.47 14.59 -21.60
N ALA A 67 -2.15 14.44 -20.46
CA ALA A 67 -3.50 14.97 -20.27
C ALA A 67 -3.55 16.51 -20.29
N PRO A 68 -4.57 17.10 -20.94
CA PRO A 68 -4.80 18.54 -20.91
C PRO A 68 -5.28 19.00 -19.52
N THR A 69 -5.04 20.27 -19.20
CA THR A 69 -5.28 20.88 -17.89
C THR A 69 -6.64 20.60 -17.24
N PRO A 70 -7.80 20.65 -17.95
CA PRO A 70 -9.10 20.41 -17.32
C PRO A 70 -9.34 18.95 -16.90
N VAL A 71 -8.70 17.98 -17.55
CA VAL A 71 -8.79 16.56 -17.17
C VAL A 71 -7.73 16.21 -16.12
N ARG A 72 -6.62 16.96 -16.10
CA ARG A 72 -5.50 16.74 -15.20
C ARG A 72 -5.82 17.09 -13.75
N THR A 73 -6.53 18.19 -13.49
CA THR A 73 -6.86 18.61 -12.11
C THR A 73 -7.65 17.57 -11.29
N PRO A 74 -8.71 16.90 -11.79
CA PRO A 74 -9.39 15.86 -11.01
C PRO A 74 -8.51 14.60 -10.83
N VAL A 75 -7.68 14.26 -11.82
CA VAL A 75 -6.77 13.11 -11.71
C VAL A 75 -5.67 13.40 -10.68
N GLU A 76 -5.15 14.63 -10.62
CA GLU A 76 -4.21 15.06 -9.57
C GLU A 76 -4.87 15.04 -8.18
N LEU A 77 -6.15 15.41 -8.07
CA LEU A 77 -6.89 15.32 -6.80
C LEU A 77 -7.06 13.86 -6.34
N LEU A 78 -7.36 12.95 -7.26
CA LEU A 78 -7.39 11.51 -6.95
C LEU A 78 -6.00 11.02 -6.54
N LEU A 79 -4.95 11.48 -7.24
CA LEU A 79 -3.56 11.13 -6.96
C LEU A 79 -3.13 11.59 -5.55
N ALA A 80 -3.57 12.77 -5.14
CA ALA A 80 -3.30 13.35 -3.82
C ALA A 80 -3.78 12.46 -2.65
N VAL A 81 -4.77 11.60 -2.87
CA VAL A 81 -5.27 10.62 -1.89
C VAL A 81 -4.70 9.23 -2.16
N ALA A 82 -4.64 8.81 -3.42
CA ALA A 82 -4.18 7.48 -3.81
C ALA A 82 -2.70 7.24 -3.43
N PHE A 83 -1.82 8.24 -3.58
CA PHE A 83 -0.40 8.11 -3.21
C PHE A 83 -0.22 7.87 -1.71
N PRO A 84 -0.75 8.73 -0.80
CA PRO A 84 -0.66 8.48 0.63
C PRO A 84 -1.32 7.18 1.06
N LEU A 85 -2.45 6.78 0.45
CA LEU A 85 -3.08 5.49 0.77
C LEU A 85 -2.21 4.29 0.37
N HIS A 86 -1.59 4.32 -0.81
CA HIS A 86 -0.62 3.29 -1.22
C HIS A 86 0.57 3.22 -0.25
N ALA A 87 1.10 4.39 0.14
CA ALA A 87 2.19 4.49 1.09
C ALA A 87 1.79 4.01 2.50
N HIS A 88 0.56 4.28 2.94
CA HIS A 88 0.03 3.87 4.25
C HIS A 88 -0.01 2.35 4.39
N VAL A 89 -0.53 1.64 3.38
CA VAL A 89 -0.56 0.17 3.40
C VAL A 89 0.85 -0.41 3.35
N SER A 90 1.72 0.15 2.49
CA SER A 90 3.12 -0.25 2.38
C SER A 90 3.87 -0.09 3.71
N MET A 91 3.69 1.05 4.38
CA MET A 91 4.35 1.34 5.64
C MET A 91 3.83 0.48 6.78
N ASN A 92 2.56 0.07 6.75
CA ASN A 92 2.04 -0.89 7.72
C ASN A 92 2.72 -2.27 7.60
N TYR A 93 3.10 -2.71 6.39
CA TYR A 93 3.95 -3.90 6.24
C TYR A 93 5.35 -3.70 6.84
N VAL A 94 5.98 -2.54 6.61
CA VAL A 94 7.28 -2.21 7.23
C VAL A 94 7.18 -2.20 8.75
N ILE A 95 6.12 -1.63 9.32
CA ILE A 95 5.88 -1.63 10.77
C ILE A 95 5.71 -3.05 11.30
N SER A 96 5.02 -3.92 10.57
CA SER A 96 4.86 -5.33 10.95
C SER A 96 6.18 -6.08 11.01
N ASP A 97 7.11 -5.76 10.11
CA ASP A 97 8.38 -6.46 9.98
C ASP A 97 9.43 -5.95 10.98
N TYR A 98 9.47 -4.65 11.27
CA TYR A 98 10.58 -4.05 12.03
C TYR A 98 10.20 -3.48 13.41
N VAL A 99 8.93 -3.19 13.69
CA VAL A 99 8.53 -2.59 14.98
C VAL A 99 8.17 -3.70 15.98
N PRO A 100 8.67 -3.64 17.23
CA PRO A 100 8.35 -4.65 18.23
C PRO A 100 6.86 -4.64 18.58
N ARG A 101 6.29 -5.81 18.89
CA ARG A 101 4.84 -6.04 19.00
C ARG A 101 4.11 -5.05 19.92
N PHE A 102 4.74 -4.61 21.02
CA PHE A 102 4.15 -3.65 21.94
C PHE A 102 4.00 -2.24 21.35
N ALA A 103 4.86 -1.85 20.42
CA ALA A 103 4.87 -0.53 19.79
C ALA A 103 4.19 -0.51 18.40
N GLN A 104 3.75 -1.66 17.87
CA GLN A 104 3.15 -1.73 16.54
C GLN A 104 1.86 -0.91 16.40
N GLN A 105 0.96 -0.99 17.39
CA GLN A 105 -0.30 -0.24 17.36
C GLN A 105 -0.10 1.28 17.43
N PRO A 106 0.69 1.84 18.38
CA PRO A 106 0.94 3.28 18.38
C PRO A 106 1.66 3.75 17.11
N ALA A 107 2.58 2.95 16.56
CA ALA A 107 3.22 3.26 15.28
C ALA A 107 2.22 3.32 14.11
N ARG A 108 1.28 2.38 14.02
CA ARG A 108 0.22 2.39 12.98
C ARG A 108 -0.72 3.58 13.11
N ILE A 109 -1.06 3.97 14.34
CA ILE A 109 -1.89 5.17 14.60
C ILE A 109 -1.12 6.44 14.20
N ALA A 110 0.16 6.53 14.55
CA ALA A 110 1.00 7.64 14.12
C ALA A 110 1.09 7.72 12.60
N MET A 111 1.25 6.59 11.92
CA MET A 111 1.24 6.53 10.46
C MET A 111 -0.09 6.98 9.86
N LEU A 112 -1.23 6.62 10.47
CA LEU A 112 -2.53 7.14 10.03
C LEU A 112 -2.57 8.68 10.08
N GLY A 113 -2.01 9.27 11.14
CA GLY A 113 -1.87 10.72 11.26
C GLY A 113 -1.01 11.32 10.15
N VAL A 114 0.15 10.71 9.86
CA VAL A 114 1.03 11.13 8.76
C VAL A 114 0.31 11.06 7.41
N THR A 115 -0.39 9.96 7.15
CA THR A 115 -1.16 9.77 5.92
C THR A 115 -2.25 10.82 5.76
N ALA A 116 -2.96 11.18 6.84
CA ALA A 116 -3.98 12.22 6.82
C ALA A 116 -3.38 13.60 6.51
N VAL A 117 -2.29 13.96 7.18
CA VAL A 117 -1.58 15.23 6.94
C VAL A 117 -1.05 15.30 5.51
N ALA A 118 -0.43 14.22 5.02
CA ALA A 118 0.07 14.15 3.65
C ALA A 118 -1.06 14.31 2.62
N SER A 119 -2.18 13.59 2.80
CA SER A 119 -3.34 13.69 1.91
C SER A 119 -3.90 15.10 1.88
N LEU A 120 -4.11 15.73 3.03
CA LEU A 120 -4.61 17.10 3.12
C LEU A 120 -3.63 18.11 2.50
N GLY A 121 -2.33 17.92 2.70
CA GLY A 121 -1.28 18.75 2.10
C GLY A 121 -1.29 18.67 0.57
N LEU A 122 -1.40 17.47 0.01
CA LEU A 122 -1.44 17.26 -1.45
C LEU A 122 -2.77 17.75 -2.06
N ILE A 123 -3.90 17.56 -1.38
CA ILE A 123 -5.19 18.11 -1.80
C ILE A 123 -5.12 19.64 -1.81
N LYS A 124 -4.58 20.26 -0.76
CA LYS A 124 -4.39 21.71 -0.70
C LYS A 124 -3.52 22.20 -1.85
N LEU A 125 -2.42 21.51 -2.15
CA LEU A 125 -1.54 21.85 -3.25
C LEU A 125 -2.24 21.74 -4.62
N SER A 126 -3.14 20.78 -4.78
CA SER A 126 -3.89 20.57 -6.03
C SER A 126 -5.02 21.58 -6.22
N LEU A 127 -5.63 22.07 -5.14
CA LEU A 127 -6.76 23.02 -5.21
C LEU A 127 -6.33 24.49 -5.20
N THR A 128 -5.31 24.83 -4.42
CA THR A 128 -4.87 26.23 -4.20
C THR A 128 -3.55 26.55 -4.87
N GLY A 129 -2.80 25.53 -5.29
CA GLY A 129 -1.49 25.68 -5.91
C GLY A 129 -1.48 25.40 -7.41
N PRO A 130 -0.28 25.27 -8.01
CA PRO A 130 -0.10 25.00 -9.43
C PRO A 130 -0.54 23.59 -9.88
N GLY A 131 -0.86 22.70 -8.95
CA GLY A 131 -1.07 21.27 -9.20
C GLY A 131 0.22 20.44 -9.10
N LEU A 132 0.07 19.12 -8.89
CA LEU A 132 1.18 18.21 -8.60
C LEU A 132 2.18 18.10 -9.75
N VAL A 133 1.69 17.95 -10.99
CA VAL A 133 2.60 17.73 -12.11
C VAL A 133 3.21 19.05 -12.59
N SER A 134 2.56 20.18 -12.33
CA SER A 134 3.13 21.49 -12.64
C SER A 134 4.23 21.87 -11.65
N THR A 135 4.08 21.52 -10.36
CA THR A 135 5.15 21.72 -9.38
C THR A 135 6.34 20.81 -9.65
N VAL A 136 6.11 19.53 -10.01
CA VAL A 136 7.17 18.62 -10.46
C VAL A 136 7.83 19.11 -11.75
N GLY A 137 7.03 19.60 -12.71
CA GLY A 137 7.55 20.18 -13.95
C GLY A 137 8.36 21.45 -13.73
N ALA A 138 7.96 22.30 -12.78
CA ALA A 138 8.72 23.50 -12.40
C ALA A 138 10.05 23.16 -11.74
N LEU A 139 10.11 22.06 -10.97
CA LEU A 139 11.37 21.56 -10.39
C LEU A 139 12.37 21.12 -11.46
N TRP A 140 11.89 20.67 -12.62
CA TRP A 140 12.73 20.21 -13.73
C TRP A 140 13.12 21.31 -14.73
N LYS A 141 12.60 22.53 -14.56
CA LYS A 141 12.97 23.69 -15.38
C LYS A 141 14.11 24.45 -14.71
N LYS A 142 14.97 25.10 -15.51
CA LYS A 142 16.00 25.99 -14.98
C LYS A 142 15.34 27.11 -14.16
N PRO A 143 15.96 27.55 -13.04
CA PRO A 143 15.45 28.68 -12.30
C PRO A 143 15.54 29.94 -13.16
N ALA A 144 14.46 30.71 -13.25
CA ALA A 144 14.37 31.93 -14.08
C ALA A 144 15.49 32.98 -13.81
N LYS A 145 16.17 32.89 -12.65
CA LYS A 145 17.33 33.72 -12.32
C LYS A 145 18.57 33.44 -13.17
N GLU A 146 18.69 32.27 -13.76
CA GLU A 146 19.83 31.90 -14.61
C GLU A 146 19.61 32.36 -16.06
N GLU A 147 18.39 32.26 -16.58
CA GLU A 147 18.05 32.71 -17.93
C GLU A 147 18.13 34.24 -18.07
N ALA A 148 17.71 34.99 -17.04
CA ALA A 148 17.88 36.44 -17.01
C ALA A 148 19.36 36.92 -16.96
N LYS A 149 20.29 36.03 -16.59
CA LYS A 149 21.74 36.32 -16.63
C LYS A 149 22.40 35.86 -17.93
N GLU A 150 21.79 34.92 -18.64
CA GLU A 150 22.26 34.40 -19.93
C GLU A 150 21.79 35.30 -21.09
N GLU A 151 20.58 35.87 -21.03
CA GLU A 151 20.10 36.86 -22.01
C GLU A 151 20.74 38.26 -21.84
N ALA A 152 21.36 38.52 -20.68
CA ALA A 152 22.04 39.78 -20.39
C ALA A 152 23.54 39.76 -20.73
N LYS A 153 24.05 38.69 -21.34
CA LYS A 153 25.45 38.50 -21.76
C LYS A 153 25.54 38.39 -23.28
#